data_AF-A0A8K0JZU5-F1
#
_entry.id   AF-A0A8K0JZU5-F1
#
_cell.length_a   1.000
_cell.length_b   1.000
_cell.length_c   1.000
_cell.angle_alpha   90.00
_cell.angle_beta   90.00
_cell.angle_gamma   90.00
#
_symmetry.space_group_name_H-M   'P 1'
#
loop_
_entity.id
_entity.type
_entity.pdbx_description
1 polymer ?
#
loop_
_entity_poly.entity_id
_entity_poly.type
_entity_poly.pdbx_seq_one_letter_code
_entity_poly.pdbx_strand_id
1 'polypeptide(L)' 'MARATPIRSVGNENITHLAYADDIVLLSHTAEELKMIMQALESTAIKFGLLVSSTKTKYMIVGRHQLPGVQEIE' A
#
# COMPACT_ATOMS: atom_id res chain seq x y z
N MET A 1 -25.72 4.75 -15.76
CA MET A 1 -24.69 3.72 -15.49
C MET A 1 -23.73 4.27 -14.45
N ALA A 2 -23.68 3.71 -13.25
CA ALA A 2 -22.75 4.17 -12.20
C ALA A 2 -21.35 3.61 -12.48
N ARG A 3 -20.35 4.49 -12.61
CA ARG A 3 -18.93 4.09 -12.69
C ARG A 3 -18.53 3.50 -11.33
N ALA A 4 -18.04 2.27 -11.32
CA ALA A 4 -17.43 1.71 -10.13
C ALA A 4 -16.18 2.54 -9.79
N THR A 5 -16.21 3.28 -8.68
CA THR A 5 -15.03 3.99 -8.17
C THR A 5 -13.94 2.96 -7.88
N PRO A 6 -12.71 3.11 -8.41
CA PRO A 6 -11.58 2.27 -8.03
C PRO A 6 -11.42 2.29 -6.50
N ILE A 7 -10.98 1.18 -5.89
CA ILE A 7 -10.84 1.04 -4.42
C ILE A 7 -9.95 2.16 -3.83
N ARG A 8 -9.07 2.73 -4.65
CA ARG A 8 -8.11 3.77 -4.30
C ARG A 8 -8.56 5.18 -4.66
N SER A 9 -9.81 5.42 -5.08
CA SER A 9 -10.23 6.77 -5.50
C SER A 9 -11.20 7.45 -4.53
N VAL A 10 -10.86 8.67 -4.12
CA VAL A 10 -11.69 9.56 -3.30
C VAL A 10 -11.77 10.91 -4.01
N GLY A 11 -12.98 11.44 -4.20
CA GLY A 11 -13.17 12.76 -4.82
C GLY A 11 -12.56 12.91 -6.22
N ASN A 12 -12.53 11.84 -7.02
CA ASN A 12 -11.85 11.73 -8.33
C ASN A 12 -10.32 11.71 -8.30
N GLU A 13 -9.69 11.70 -7.14
CA GLU A 13 -8.24 11.56 -7.01
C GLU A 13 -7.86 10.12 -6.71
N ASN A 14 -6.67 9.70 -7.12
CA ASN A 14 -6.12 8.38 -6.82
C ASN A 14 -5.18 8.46 -5.61
N ILE A 15 -5.51 7.73 -4.55
CA ILE A 15 -4.78 7.72 -3.28
C ILE A 15 -3.52 6.87 -3.37
N THR A 16 -2.43 7.44 -3.87
CA THR A 16 -1.07 7.31 -3.32
C THR A 16 -0.78 6.23 -2.26
N HIS A 17 -0.99 6.69 -1.04
CA HIS A 17 -0.56 6.10 0.20
C HIS A 17 -1.41 6.76 1.29
N LEU A 18 -1.48 6.13 2.46
CA LEU A 18 -2.07 6.70 3.66
C LEU A 18 -0.99 6.70 4.72
N ALA A 19 -0.77 7.85 5.35
CA ALA A 19 0.21 7.97 6.42
C ALA A 19 -0.46 8.63 7.64
N TYR A 20 -0.27 8.03 8.80
CA TYR A 20 -0.75 8.56 10.07
C TYR A 20 0.25 8.21 11.17
N ALA A 21 0.81 9.22 11.84
CA ALA A 21 1.90 9.04 12.79
C ALA A 21 3.07 8.24 12.19
N ASP A 22 3.47 7.14 12.81
CA ASP A 22 4.52 6.22 12.37
C ASP A 22 4.03 5.13 11.41
N ASP A 23 2.72 5.00 11.20
CA ASP A 23 2.14 4.00 10.31
C ASP A 23 1.95 4.54 8.88
N ILE A 24 2.36 3.74 7.89
CA ILE A 24 2.22 4.03 6.46
C ILE A 24 1.61 2.83 5.74
N VAL A 25 0.62 3.07 4.89
CA VAL A 25 0.04 2.12 3.95
C VAL A 25 0.32 2.57 2.53
N LEU A 26 0.98 1.70 1.75
CA LEU A 26 1.24 1.92 0.33
C LEU A 26 0.19 1.18 -0.51
N LEU A 27 -0.31 1.83 -1.56
CA LEU A 27 -1.33 1.28 -2.45
C LEU A 27 -0.80 1.27 -3.89
N SER A 28 -1.05 0.21 -4.65
CA SER A 28 -0.64 0.07 -6.05
C SER A 28 -1.62 -0.81 -6.82
N HIS A 29 -1.49 -0.87 -8.15
CA HIS A 29 -2.27 -1.79 -8.98
C HIS A 29 -1.59 -3.16 -9.16
N THR A 30 -0.27 -3.20 -9.05
CA THR A 30 0.52 -4.42 -9.20
C THR A 30 1.52 -4.60 -8.05
N ALA A 31 1.92 -5.84 -7.80
CA ALA A 31 2.92 -6.15 -6.79
C ALA A 31 4.29 -5.57 -7.15
N GLU A 32 4.63 -5.50 -8.44
CA GLU A 32 5.87 -4.92 -8.94
C GLU A 32 5.96 -3.43 -8.63
N GLU A 33 4.86 -2.69 -8.89
CA GLU A 33 4.76 -1.27 -8.54
C GLU A 33 4.92 -1.06 -7.03
N LEU A 34 4.28 -1.93 -6.21
CA LEU A 34 4.38 -1.86 -4.75
C LEU A 34 5.82 -2.06 -4.27
N LYS A 35 6.52 -3.06 -4.84
CA LYS A 35 7.92 -3.35 -4.51
C LYS A 35 8.84 -2.17 -4.85
N MET A 36 8.64 -1.53 -6.01
CA MET A 36 9.42 -0.35 -6.38
C MET A 36 9.19 0.82 -5.41
N ILE A 37 7.93 1.07 -5.01
CA ILE A 37 7.59 2.14 -4.05
C ILE A 37 8.18 1.82 -2.67
N MET A 38 8.09 0.56 -2.22
CA MET A 38 8.66 0.13 -0.94
C MET A 38 10.18 0.34 -0.89
N GLN A 39 10.90 -0.07 -1.93
CA GLN A 39 12.35 0.14 -2.00
C GLN A 39 12.73 1.63 -1.94
N ALA A 40 11.96 2.48 -2.62
CA ALA A 40 12.16 3.93 -2.57
C ALA A 40 11.89 4.50 -1.16
N LEU A 41 10.84 4.01 -0.48
CA LEU A 41 10.51 4.37 0.90
C LEU A 41 11.64 3.98 1.84
N GLU A 42 12.12 2.74 1.81
CA GLU A 42 13.21 2.24 2.66
C GLU A 42 14.50 3.03 2.45
N SER A 43 14.90 3.23 1.19
CA SER A 43 16.10 4.00 0.85
C SER A 43 16.03 5.44 1.36
N THR A 44 14.82 6.03 1.34
CA THR A 44 14.61 7.40 1.82
C THR A 44 14.56 7.44 3.35
N ALA A 45 13.85 6.51 3.99
CA ALA A 45 13.74 6.40 5.45
C ALA A 45 15.12 6.31 6.12
N ILE A 46 16.04 5.52 5.57
CA ILE A 46 17.40 5.37 6.08
C ILE A 46 18.14 6.72 6.11
N LYS A 47 17.94 7.59 5.11
CA LYS A 47 18.55 8.94 5.08
C LYS A 47 18.06 9.84 6.20
N PHE A 48 16.88 9.54 6.76
CA PHE A 48 16.28 10.23 7.91
C PHE A 48 16.48 9.48 9.23
N GLY A 49 17.28 8.40 9.24
CA GLY A 49 17.52 7.60 10.45
C GLY A 49 16.35 6.72 10.86
N LEU A 50 15.40 6.47 9.95
CA LEU A 50 14.23 5.61 10.16
C LEU A 50 14.45 4.24 9.50
N LEU A 51 13.86 3.20 10.09
CA LEU A 51 13.92 1.83 9.58
C LEU A 51 12.51 1.27 9.44
N VAL A 52 12.23 0.66 8.30
CA VAL A 52 11.00 -0.10 8.09
C VAL A 52 11.19 -1.51 8.62
N SER A 53 10.26 -1.98 9.45
CA SER A 53 10.34 -3.32 10.04
C SER A 53 9.82 -4.35 9.03
N SER A 54 10.72 -5.16 8.48
CA SER A 54 10.37 -6.26 7.57
C SER A 54 9.47 -7.32 8.22
N THR A 55 9.61 -7.51 9.54
CA THR A 55 8.79 -8.48 10.29
C THR A 55 7.37 -8.00 10.58
N LYS A 56 7.15 -6.67 10.64
CA LYS A 56 5.83 -6.09 10.89
C LYS A 56 5.12 -5.66 9.60
N THR A 57 5.86 -5.37 8.54
CA THR A 57 5.31 -4.95 7.24
C THR A 57 4.59 -6.12 6.57
N LYS A 58 3.39 -5.88 6.05
CA LYS A 58 2.57 -6.89 5.37
C LYS A 58 2.14 -6.44 3.98
N TYR A 59 2.18 -7.35 3.03
CA TYR A 59 1.64 -7.16 1.68
C TYR A 59 0.27 -7.81 1.58
N MET A 60 -0.71 -7.07 1.04
CA MET A 60 -2.11 -7.49 1.02
C MET A 60 -2.75 -7.19 -0.35
N ILE A 61 -3.52 -8.14 -0.86
CA ILE A 61 -4.39 -7.95 -2.04
C ILE A 61 -5.78 -7.58 -1.55
N VAL A 62 -6.31 -6.44 -2.01
CA VAL A 62 -7.65 -5.97 -1.66
C VAL A 62 -8.56 -6.08 -2.88
N GLY A 63 -9.40 -7.11 -2.92
CA GLY A 63 -10.41 -7.33 -3.97
C GLY A 63 -11.84 -7.10 -3.47
N ARG A 64 -12.76 -6.69 -4.36
CA ARG A 64 -14.21 -6.63 -4.09
C ARG A 64 -14.88 -7.97 -4.40
N HIS A 65 -14.53 -9.03 -3.68
CA HIS A 65 -15.38 -10.21 -3.57
C HIS A 65 -15.10 -10.93 -2.23
N GLN A 66 -16.07 -10.77 -1.30
CA GLN A 66 -16.28 -11.46 -0.02
C GLN A 66 -15.07 -11.62 0.94
N LEU A 67 -15.15 -10.97 2.11
CA LEU A 67 -14.29 -11.19 3.28
C LEU A 67 -14.37 -12.65 3.78
N PRO A 68 -13.40 -13.22 4.56
CA PRO A 68 -12.05 -12.76 4.88
C PRO A 68 -10.99 -13.81 4.51
N GLY A 69 -9.97 -13.41 3.76
CA GLY A 69 -8.79 -14.23 3.52
C GLY A 69 -7.61 -13.30 3.26
N VAL A 70 -6.93 -12.88 4.32
CA VAL A 70 -5.64 -12.19 4.19
C VAL A 70 -4.67 -13.21 3.60
N GLN A 71 -4.44 -13.14 2.30
CA GLN A 71 -3.36 -13.89 1.67
C GLN A 71 -2.10 -13.02 1.76
N GLU A 72 -1.23 -13.36 2.70
CA GLU A 72 0.14 -12.88 2.70
C GLU A 72 0.81 -13.43 1.43
N ILE A 73 1.35 -12.54 0.62
CA ILE A 73 2.14 -12.91 -0.55
C ILE A 73 3.59 -13.05 -0.08
N GLU A 74 4.21 -14.22 -0.28
CA GLU A 74 5.66 -14.44 -0.09
C GLU A 74 6.51 -13.62 -1.07
#